data_AF-A0AAF0UYE0-F1
#
_entry.id   AF-A0AAF0UYE0-F1
#
_cell.length_a   1.000
_cell.length_b   1.000
_cell.length_c   1.000
_cell.angle_alpha   90.00
_cell.angle_beta   90.00
_cell.angle_gamma   90.00
#
_symmetry.space_group_name_H-M   'P 1'
#
loop_
_entity.id
_entity.type
_entity.pdbx_description
1 polymer ?
#
loop_
_entity_poly.entity_id
_entity_poly.type
_entity_poly.pdbx_seq_one_letter_code
_entity_poly.pdbx_strand_id
1 'polypeptide(L)'
;MSNAKLNKLCIEESNPMLKTIVRCKHGSLLHMQTSWTKSNPERRFWSCPYYGENNCHFFRWRNREEIDPRSQFILPKLVNKIKELEDEVWRRQIQINEQQVLIDNLTVEKRFKRRKLKWCTFDWKVILCILICVVALFINNLFQSRVHSSIELIELP
;
A
#
# COMPACT_ATOMS: atom_id res chain seq x y z
N MET A 1 -8.32 -2.61 -1.83
CA MET A 1 -9.48 -2.44 -2.73
C MET A 1 -9.50 -3.62 -3.69
N SER A 2 -10.57 -4.40 -3.67
CA SER A 2 -10.65 -5.76 -4.21
C SER A 2 -10.53 -5.82 -5.74
N ASN A 3 -9.57 -6.63 -6.22
CA ASN A 3 -9.37 -7.05 -7.62
C ASN A 3 -10.56 -7.82 -8.25
N ALA A 4 -11.72 -7.86 -7.59
CA ALA A 4 -12.91 -8.59 -8.03
C ALA A 4 -13.57 -8.02 -9.29
N LYS A 5 -13.18 -6.81 -9.74
CA LYS A 5 -13.84 -6.12 -10.87
C LYS A 5 -13.16 -6.33 -12.22
N LEU A 6 -11.99 -6.98 -12.29
CA LEU A 6 -11.32 -7.27 -13.57
C LEU A 6 -11.72 -8.60 -14.20
N ASN A 7 -12.36 -9.51 -13.45
CA ASN A 7 -12.81 -10.81 -13.98
C ASN A 7 -14.18 -10.80 -14.69
N LYS A 8 -14.78 -9.63 -14.92
CA LYS A 8 -16.12 -9.53 -15.56
C LYS A 8 -16.07 -9.24 -17.06
N LEU A 9 -14.90 -9.22 -17.70
CA LEU A 9 -14.76 -8.92 -19.13
C LEU A 9 -14.92 -10.13 -20.07
N CYS A 10 -15.12 -11.34 -19.54
CA CYS A 10 -15.43 -12.52 -20.33
C CYS A 10 -16.83 -13.06 -19.97
N ILE A 11 -17.86 -12.24 -20.15
CA ILE A 11 -19.22 -12.78 -20.24
C ILE A 11 -19.33 -13.43 -21.63
N GLU A 12 -19.40 -14.76 -21.62
CA GLU A 12 -19.45 -15.69 -22.76
C GLU A 12 -20.66 -15.50 -23.70
N GLU A 13 -21.51 -14.51 -23.42
CA GLU A 13 -22.84 -14.35 -24.01
C GLU A 13 -22.83 -13.67 -25.39
N SER A 14 -21.72 -13.02 -25.76
CA SER A 14 -21.50 -12.42 -27.09
C SER A 14 -20.34 -13.07 -27.84
N ASN A 15 -20.06 -14.36 -27.60
CA ASN A 15 -19.05 -15.07 -28.39
C ASN A 15 -19.72 -15.62 -29.67
N PRO A 16 -19.58 -14.96 -30.84
CA PRO A 16 -20.17 -15.45 -32.10
C PRO A 16 -19.70 -16.87 -32.47
N MET A 17 -18.65 -17.35 -31.81
CA MET A 17 -18.01 -18.63 -32.06
C MET A 17 -18.66 -19.82 -31.33
N LEU A 18 -19.53 -19.58 -30.33
CA LEU A 18 -20.44 -20.62 -29.80
C LEU A 18 -21.53 -21.01 -30.79
N LYS A 19 -21.75 -20.22 -31.85
CA LYS A 19 -22.77 -20.46 -32.88
C LYS A 19 -22.28 -21.34 -34.04
N THR A 20 -21.03 -21.83 -34.01
CA THR A 20 -20.49 -22.67 -35.08
C THR A 20 -21.14 -24.06 -35.05
N ILE A 21 -22.03 -24.32 -36.01
CA ILE A 21 -22.66 -25.63 -36.22
C ILE A 21 -21.68 -26.52 -36.97
N VAL A 22 -21.15 -27.55 -36.30
CA VAL A 22 -20.26 -28.55 -36.90
C VAL A 22 -20.96 -29.90 -36.90
N ARG A 23 -20.97 -30.59 -38.04
CA ARG A 23 -21.58 -31.93 -38.18
C ARG A 23 -20.57 -32.94 -38.72
N CYS A 24 -20.67 -34.18 -38.27
CA CYS A 24 -19.92 -35.29 -38.88
C CYS A 24 -20.67 -35.86 -40.11
N LYS A 25 -20.08 -36.88 -40.76
CA LYS A 25 -20.70 -37.57 -41.90
C LYS A 25 -22.05 -38.25 -41.58
N HIS A 26 -22.35 -38.51 -40.31
CA HIS A 26 -23.63 -39.05 -39.87
C HIS A 26 -24.73 -37.96 -39.72
N GLY A 27 -24.41 -36.69 -39.96
CA GLY A 27 -25.33 -35.56 -39.78
C GLY A 27 -25.51 -35.11 -38.32
N SER A 28 -24.92 -35.81 -37.35
CA SER A 28 -24.99 -35.45 -35.92
C SER A 28 -24.27 -34.12 -35.64
N LEU A 29 -24.88 -33.27 -34.81
CA LEU A 29 -24.27 -32.04 -34.32
C LEU A 29 -23.15 -32.40 -33.33
N LEU A 30 -21.98 -31.80 -33.54
CA LEU A 30 -20.81 -32.03 -32.70
C LEU A 30 -20.66 -30.91 -31.69
N HIS A 31 -20.50 -31.28 -30.42
CA HIS A 31 -20.19 -30.35 -29.35
C HIS A 31 -18.70 -30.04 -29.33
N MET A 32 -18.37 -28.79 -28.99
CA MET A 32 -16.99 -28.37 -28.78
C MET A 32 -16.47 -29.00 -27.49
N GLN A 33 -15.33 -29.67 -27.60
CA GLN A 33 -14.63 -30.33 -26.49
C GLN A 33 -13.31 -29.62 -26.21
N THR A 34 -12.79 -29.80 -25.00
CA THR A 34 -11.49 -29.26 -24.58
C THR A 34 -10.53 -30.43 -24.36
N SER A 35 -9.35 -30.37 -24.97
CA SER A 35 -8.28 -31.33 -24.74
C SER A 35 -7.62 -31.03 -23.40
N TRP A 36 -7.48 -32.07 -22.57
CA TRP A 36 -6.78 -32.02 -21.28
C TRP A 36 -5.48 -32.83 -21.29
N THR A 37 -4.99 -33.22 -22.47
CA THR A 37 -3.73 -33.94 -22.58
C THR A 37 -2.56 -33.01 -22.28
N LYS A 38 -1.47 -33.56 -21.72
CA LYS A 38 -0.23 -32.81 -21.48
C LYS A 38 0.34 -32.18 -22.76
N SER A 39 0.12 -32.82 -23.92
CA SER A 39 0.62 -32.36 -25.22
C SER A 39 -0.25 -31.27 -25.87
N ASN A 40 -1.53 -31.18 -25.49
CA ASN A 40 -2.48 -30.21 -26.05
C ASN A 40 -3.39 -29.67 -24.93
N PRO A 41 -2.84 -28.97 -23.93
CA PRO A 41 -3.64 -28.46 -22.82
C PRO A 41 -4.60 -27.38 -23.32
N GLU A 42 -5.84 -27.44 -22.84
CA GLU A 42 -6.92 -26.46 -23.04
C GLU A 42 -7.33 -26.20 -24.51
N ARG A 43 -6.78 -26.96 -25.45
CA ARG A 43 -7.05 -26.77 -26.87
C ARG A 43 -8.43 -27.33 -27.22
N ARG A 44 -9.27 -26.51 -27.85
CA ARG A 44 -10.65 -26.91 -28.18
C ARG A 44 -10.75 -27.60 -29.54
N PHE A 45 -11.63 -28.59 -29.67
CA PHE A 45 -11.83 -29.37 -30.90
C PHE A 45 -13.28 -29.87 -31.04
N TRP A 46 -13.62 -30.38 -32.22
CA TRP A 46 -14.81 -31.18 -32.47
C TRP A 46 -14.40 -32.59 -32.91
N SER A 47 -15.02 -33.61 -32.33
CA SER A 47 -14.88 -34.99 -32.78
C SER A 47 -16.24 -35.68 -32.81
N CYS A 48 -16.38 -36.70 -33.67
CA CYS A 48 -17.54 -37.58 -33.62
C CYS A 48 -17.51 -38.41 -32.32
N PRO A 49 -18.65 -38.61 -31.63
CA PRO A 49 -18.72 -39.53 -30.49
C PRO A 49 -18.32 -40.98 -30.85
N TYR A 50 -18.62 -41.38 -32.08
CA TYR A 50 -18.28 -42.69 -32.65
C TYR A 50 -16.98 -42.64 -33.45
N TYR A 51 -15.97 -41.91 -32.97
CA TYR A 51 -14.71 -41.76 -33.68
C TYR A 51 -14.01 -43.12 -33.82
N GLY A 52 -13.68 -43.51 -35.05
CA GLY A 52 -13.11 -44.83 -35.36
C GLY A 52 -14.15 -45.93 -35.59
N GLU A 53 -15.39 -45.74 -35.12
CA GLU A 53 -16.51 -46.64 -35.36
C GLU A 53 -17.27 -46.24 -36.62
N ASN A 54 -17.90 -47.20 -37.29
CA ASN A 54 -18.69 -46.98 -38.52
C ASN A 54 -17.93 -46.18 -39.60
N ASN A 55 -16.60 -46.33 -39.66
CA ASN A 55 -15.68 -45.59 -40.54
C ASN A 55 -15.70 -44.06 -40.34
N CYS A 56 -16.08 -43.54 -39.17
CA CYS A 56 -16.16 -42.11 -38.92
C CYS A 56 -14.89 -41.60 -38.24
N HIS A 57 -14.11 -40.82 -38.98
CA HIS A 57 -12.87 -40.22 -38.47
C HIS A 57 -12.95 -38.70 -38.41
N PHE A 58 -14.15 -38.16 -38.17
CA PHE A 58 -14.31 -36.71 -38.08
C PHE A 58 -13.63 -36.19 -36.82
N PHE A 59 -12.58 -35.40 -37.03
CA PHE A 59 -11.87 -34.65 -36.01
C PHE A 59 -11.43 -33.31 -36.60
N ARG A 60 -11.66 -32.22 -35.90
CA ARG A 60 -11.22 -30.88 -36.31
C ARG A 60 -10.83 -30.06 -35.08
N TRP A 61 -9.61 -29.54 -35.06
CA TRP A 61 -9.26 -28.52 -34.09
C TRP A 61 -10.13 -27.27 -34.30
N ARG A 62 -10.55 -26.63 -33.21
CA ARG A 62 -10.88 -25.21 -33.29
C ARG A 62 -9.58 -24.53 -33.65
N ASN A 63 -9.49 -23.97 -34.86
CA ASN A 63 -8.42 -23.04 -35.16
C ASN A 63 -8.47 -22.02 -34.02
N ARG A 64 -7.33 -21.81 -33.34
CA ARG A 64 -7.20 -20.61 -32.52
C ARG A 64 -7.68 -19.50 -33.45
N GLU A 65 -8.75 -18.80 -33.06
CA GLU A 65 -9.18 -17.61 -33.78
C GLU A 65 -7.92 -16.88 -34.21
N GLU A 66 -7.84 -16.52 -35.48
CA GLU A 66 -6.84 -15.58 -35.95
C GLU A 66 -6.83 -14.47 -34.92
N ILE A 67 -5.77 -14.45 -34.09
CA ILE A 67 -5.64 -13.48 -33.02
C ILE A 67 -5.74 -12.16 -33.76
N ASP A 68 -6.78 -11.37 -33.46
CA ASP A 68 -7.07 -10.13 -34.17
C ASP A 68 -5.73 -9.43 -34.44
N PRO A 69 -5.34 -9.21 -35.71
CA PRO A 69 -3.98 -8.77 -36.03
C PRO A 69 -3.58 -7.53 -35.24
N ARG A 70 -4.54 -6.66 -34.93
CA ARG A 70 -4.35 -5.51 -34.05
C ARG A 70 -3.99 -5.93 -32.62
N SER A 71 -4.69 -6.89 -32.00
CA SER A 71 -4.36 -7.41 -30.67
C SER A 71 -2.95 -7.99 -30.55
N GLN A 72 -2.39 -8.57 -31.63
CA GLN A 72 -0.99 -9.03 -31.64
C GLN A 72 0.01 -7.89 -31.42
N PHE A 73 -0.31 -6.67 -31.84
CA PHE A 73 0.53 -5.48 -31.64
C PHE A 73 0.19 -4.71 -30.37
N ILE A 74 -1.09 -4.66 -29.99
CA ILE A 74 -1.54 -3.87 -28.84
C ILE A 74 -1.21 -4.55 -27.52
N LEU A 75 -1.36 -5.88 -27.41
CA LEU A 75 -1.13 -6.59 -26.15
C LEU A 75 0.32 -6.46 -25.65
N PRO A 76 1.37 -6.67 -26.46
CA PRO A 76 2.75 -6.49 -25.98
C PRO A 76 3.03 -5.05 -25.54
N LYS A 77 2.48 -4.05 -26.25
CA LYS A 77 2.62 -2.63 -25.88
C LYS A 77 2.00 -2.34 -24.52
N LEU A 78 0.80 -2.86 -24.27
CA LEU A 78 0.12 -2.69 -22.98
C LEU A 78 0.89 -3.39 -21.85
N VAL A 79 1.38 -4.61 -22.07
CA VAL A 79 2.18 -5.34 -21.09
C VAL A 79 3.46 -4.59 -20.75
N ASN A 80 4.18 -4.09 -21.76
CA ASN A 80 5.38 -3.27 -21.54
C ASN A 80 5.03 -1.98 -20.78
N LYS A 81 3.89 -1.35 -21.09
CA LYS A 81 3.48 -0.13 -20.41
C LYS A 81 3.14 -0.36 -18.94
N ILE A 82 2.49 -1.49 -18.63
CA ILE A 82 2.23 -1.88 -17.24
C ILE A 82 3.54 -2.05 -16.48
N LYS A 83 4.51 -2.77 -17.06
CA LYS A 83 5.82 -2.96 -16.45
C LYS A 83 6.53 -1.64 -16.19
N GLU A 84 6.55 -0.72 -17.16
CA GLU A 84 7.12 0.62 -16.98
C GLU A 84 6.45 1.38 -15.82
N LEU A 85 5.12 1.33 -15.73
CA LEU A 85 4.36 2.00 -14.68
C LEU A 85 4.60 1.36 -13.31
N GLU A 86 4.70 0.04 -13.23
CA GLU A 86 5.06 -0.67 -12.00
C GLU A 86 6.47 -0.28 -11.52
N ASP A 87 7.44 -0.20 -12.43
CA ASP A 87 8.81 0.25 -12.12
C ASP A 87 8.85 1.72 -11.66
N GLU A 88 8.03 2.59 -12.26
CA GLU A 88 7.87 3.98 -11.80
C GLU A 88 7.27 4.06 -10.39
N VAL A 89 6.21 3.29 -10.11
CA VAL A 89 5.57 3.25 -8.80
C VAL A 89 6.56 2.77 -7.74
N TRP A 90 7.31 1.71 -8.04
CA TRP A 90 8.33 1.18 -7.14
C TRP A 90 9.42 2.22 -6.82
N ARG A 91 9.93 2.92 -7.83
CA ARG A 91 10.91 4.00 -7.63
C ARG A 91 10.36 5.15 -6.79
N ARG A 92 9.13 5.60 -7.06
CA ARG A 92 8.49 6.65 -6.24
C ARG A 92 8.30 6.19 -4.80
N GLN A 93 7.95 4.93 -4.57
CA GLN A 93 7.79 4.40 -3.22
C GLN A 93 9.10 4.42 -2.42
N ILE A 94 10.23 4.11 -3.06
CA ILE A 94 11.56 4.21 -2.42
C ILE A 94 11.85 5.66 -2.03
N GLN A 95 11.65 6.60 -2.95
CA GLN A 95 11.89 8.03 -2.68
C GLN A 95 11.02 8.55 -1.52
N ILE A 96 9.75 8.15 -1.47
CA ILE A 96 8.84 8.50 -0.37
C ILE A 96 9.36 7.92 0.96
N ASN A 97 9.80 6.66 0.97
CA ASN A 97 10.32 6.03 2.17
C ASN A 97 11.60 6.72 2.67
N GLU A 98 12.52 7.08 1.77
CA GLU A 98 13.73 7.83 2.10
C GLU A 98 13.41 9.22 2.68
N GLN A 99 12.48 9.94 2.05
CA GLN A 99 12.01 11.23 2.56
C GLN A 99 11.33 11.10 3.92
N GLN A 100 10.57 10.03 4.15
CA GLN A 100 9.91 9.77 5.43
C GLN A 100 10.95 9.58 6.55
N VAL A 101 12.02 8.84 6.30
CA VAL A 101 13.12 8.67 7.27
C VAL A 101 13.75 10.03 7.61
N LEU A 102 13.97 10.89 6.62
CA LEU A 102 14.49 12.24 6.86
C LEU A 102 13.53 13.08 7.72
N ILE A 103 12.24 13.05 7.41
CA ILE A 103 11.20 13.75 8.18
C ILE A 103 11.15 13.26 9.62
N ASP A 104 11.26 11.95 9.84
CA ASP A 104 11.23 11.34 11.18
C ASP A 104 12.45 11.77 11.99
N ASN A 105 13.65 11.75 11.39
CA ASN A 105 14.89 12.23 12.02
C ASN A 105 14.78 13.71 12.42
N LEU A 106 14.34 14.58 11.50
CA LEU A 106 14.10 16.00 11.78
C LEU A 106 13.05 16.19 12.89
N THR A 107 12.03 15.34 12.94
CA THR A 107 11.01 15.39 13.99
C THR A 107 11.58 15.02 15.35
N VAL A 108 12.45 14.00 15.43
CA VAL A 108 13.16 13.61 16.65
C VAL A 108 14.09 14.74 17.12
N GLU A 109 14.88 15.33 16.22
CA GLU A 109 15.75 16.45 16.55
C GLU A 109 14.98 17.66 17.09
N LYS A 110 13.88 18.04 16.42
CA LYS A 110 13.00 19.11 16.88
C LYS A 110 12.44 18.81 18.27
N ARG A 111 12.02 17.57 18.54
CA ARG A 111 11.56 17.13 19.87
C ARG A 111 12.66 17.26 20.92
N PHE A 112 13.90 16.85 20.60
CA PHE A 112 15.03 16.97 21.51
C PHE A 112 15.35 18.43 21.85
N LYS A 113 15.46 19.31 20.83
CA LYS A 113 15.67 20.75 21.02
C LYS A 113 14.56 21.39 21.86
N ARG A 114 13.30 21.02 21.61
CA ARG A 114 12.15 21.50 22.39
C ARG A 114 12.20 21.04 23.86
N ARG A 115 12.57 19.77 24.10
CA ARG A 115 12.75 19.25 25.46
C ARG A 115 13.90 19.95 26.18
N LYS A 116 15.04 20.14 25.53
CA LYS A 116 16.19 20.88 26.08
C LYS A 116 15.81 22.32 26.44
N LEU A 117 15.11 23.04 25.56
CA LEU A 117 14.63 24.39 25.84
C LEU A 117 13.64 24.42 27.02
N LYS A 118 12.70 23.45 27.08
CA LYS A 118 11.79 23.31 28.21
C LYS A 118 12.53 23.05 29.53
N TRP A 119 13.59 22.25 29.50
CA TRP A 119 14.41 21.95 30.68
C TRP A 119 15.18 23.18 31.13
N CYS A 120 15.90 23.87 30.25
CA CYS A 120 16.60 25.12 30.59
C CYS A 120 15.64 26.20 31.11
N THR A 121 14.44 26.32 30.53
CA THR A 121 13.43 27.28 31.01
C THR A 121 12.80 26.86 32.33
N PHE A 122 12.74 25.56 32.64
CA PHE A 122 12.33 25.08 33.95
C PHE A 122 13.42 25.36 34.99
N ASP A 123 14.68 25.04 34.69
CA ASP A 123 15.82 25.27 35.57
C ASP A 123 15.98 26.74 35.95
N TRP A 124 15.96 27.65 34.97
CA TRP A 124 16.08 29.09 35.25
C TRP A 124 14.94 29.60 36.16
N LYS A 125 13.72 29.07 35.97
CA LYS A 125 12.58 29.41 36.83
C LYS A 125 12.77 28.89 38.25
N VAL A 126 13.28 27.68 38.42
CA VAL A 126 13.60 27.11 39.75
C VAL A 126 14.68 27.93 40.45
N ILE A 127 15.77 28.26 39.73
CA ILE A 127 16.85 29.10 40.26
C ILE A 127 16.32 30.48 40.69
N LEU A 128 15.49 31.11 39.85
CA LEU A 128 14.85 32.39 40.17
C LEU A 128 13.99 32.29 41.43
N CYS A 129 13.19 31.22 41.58
CA CYS A 129 12.38 30.99 42.79
C CYS A 129 13.25 30.82 44.04
N ILE A 130 14.35 30.07 43.98
CA ILE A 130 15.27 29.89 45.10
C ILE A 130 15.87 31.23 45.53
N LEU A 131 16.32 32.06 44.58
CA LEU A 131 16.87 33.38 44.85
C LEU A 131 15.84 34.29 45.55
N ILE A 132 14.59 34.29 45.08
CA ILE A 132 13.49 35.05 45.70
C ILE A 132 13.27 34.60 47.16
N CYS A 133 13.25 33.29 47.43
CA CYS A 133 13.09 32.76 48.78
C CYS A 133 14.23 33.17 49.72
N VAL A 134 15.48 33.11 49.26
CA VAL A 134 16.66 33.52 50.05
C VAL A 134 16.59 35.00 50.42
N VAL A 135 16.22 35.86 49.47
CA VAL A 135 16.04 37.30 49.72
C VAL A 135 14.92 37.55 50.72
N ALA A 136 13.79 36.86 50.61
CA ALA A 136 12.68 36.98 51.56
C ALA A 136 13.09 36.57 52.99
N LEU A 137 13.83 35.46 53.13
CA LEU A 137 14.36 35.02 54.43
C LEU A 137 15.33 36.05 55.03
N PHE A 138 16.18 36.67 54.20
CA PHE A 138 17.10 37.71 54.64
C PHE A 138 16.37 38.97 55.13
N ILE A 139 15.36 39.43 54.38
CA ILE A 139 14.51 40.57 54.78
C ILE A 139 13.80 40.27 56.11
N ASN A 140 13.26 39.05 56.26
CA ASN A 140 12.61 38.62 57.49
C ASN A 140 13.60 38.63 58.67
N ASN A 141 14.83 38.18 58.47
CA ASN A 141 15.87 38.20 59.51
C ASN A 141 16.26 39.63 59.91
N LEU A 142 16.44 40.53 58.94
CA LEU A 142 16.69 41.95 59.21
C LEU A 142 15.54 42.61 59.98
N PHE A 143 14.30 42.27 59.64
CA PHE A 143 13.12 42.75 60.35
C PHE A 143 13.08 42.27 61.80
N GLN A 144 13.30 40.95 62.03
CA GLN A 144 13.36 40.38 63.38
C GLN A 144 14.47 41.02 64.22
N SER A 145 15.66 41.20 63.63
CA SER A 145 16.81 41.84 64.31
C SER A 145 16.49 43.28 64.72
N ARG A 146 15.79 44.03 63.86
CA ARG A 146 15.35 45.40 64.15
C ARG A 146 14.26 45.46 65.23
N VAL A 147 13.32 44.52 65.22
CA VAL A 147 12.28 44.43 66.25
C VAL A 147 12.92 44.09 67.61
N HIS A 148 13.85 43.14 67.66
CA HIS A 148 14.52 42.77 68.89
C HIS A 148 15.34 43.92 69.49
N SER A 149 16.12 44.63 68.66
CA SER A 149 16.86 45.81 69.13
C SER A 149 15.94 46.96 69.57
N SER A 150 14.76 47.10 68.96
CA SER A 150 13.77 48.10 69.36
C SER A 150 13.12 47.76 70.71
N ILE A 151 12.93 46.47 71.02
CA ILE A 151 12.38 46.01 72.30
C ILE A 151 13.40 46.22 73.44
N GLU A 152 14.68 45.87 73.23
CA GLU A 152 15.74 46.10 74.23
C GLU A 152 15.91 47.59 74.59
N LEU A 153 15.64 48.50 73.65
CA LEU A 153 15.67 49.95 73.89
C LEU A 153 14.46 50.46 74.70
N ILE A 154 13.34 49.75 74.70
CA ILE A 154 12.12 50.13 75.44
C ILE A 154 12.16 49.59 76.89
N GLU A 155 12.90 48.51 77.15
CA GLU A 155 13.07 47.92 78.49
C GLU A 155 14.24 48.49 79.31
N LEU A 156 14.96 49.50 78.79
CA LEU A 156 15.94 50.25 79.59
C LEU A 156 15.20 51.25 80.52
N PRO A 157 15.40 51.17 81.85
CA PRO A 157 14.71 51.99 82.84
C PRO A 157 15.11 53.47 82.83
#